data_AF-A0A6I3J4T7-F1
#
_entry.id   AF-A0A6I3J4T7-F1
#
_cell.length_a   1.000
_cell.length_b   1.000
_cell.length_c   1.000
_cell.angle_alpha   90.00
_cell.angle_beta   90.00
_cell.angle_gamma   90.00
#
_symmetry.space_group_name_H-M   'P 1'
#
loop_
_entity.id
_entity.type
_entity.pdbx_description
1 polymer ?
#
loop_
_entity_poly.entity_id
_entity_poly.type
_entity_poly.pdbx_seq_one_letter_code
_entity_poly.pdbx_strand_id
1 'polypeptide(L)'
;MRKKRLLSATFEQSKKVVSKKILTEDGAQIGLMSSMSFLKRIAALLIGLFFIGLLYAVGVGLPRFILMEPEETRMLSESTINWIHLIGVYTTGITEKLLVFHIILFFVNLIRKPNYAFQLAYGNLTVILLIMEFTTGILPFIVGLTVGAFGWIGFALQLLVCIYLWQSLVLSSVNQLKQQLYKEAPAGKDWGDRLMVLIKKYGGILLLLSIINRWTFNFGEVTKGRPDIFSFLYGWAFLLVASLMIFMMSMTLKNFVAAFYFFKYQKEYRQFFNVTNEQWYGKWRGKKMDKKKQKEK
;
A
#
# COMPACT_ATOMS: atom_id res chain seq x y z
N MET A 1 20.50 13.58 23.80
CA MET A 1 19.02 13.56 23.64
C MET A 1 18.62 12.35 22.79
N ARG A 2 17.69 11.51 23.25
CA ARG A 2 17.19 10.34 22.48
C ARG A 2 16.49 10.85 21.21
N LYS A 3 16.89 10.37 20.03
CA LYS A 3 16.23 10.69 18.75
C LYS A 3 14.72 10.37 18.88
N LYS A 4 13.86 11.39 18.78
CA LYS A 4 12.41 11.21 19.00
C LYS A 4 11.84 10.29 17.91
N ARG A 5 11.21 9.18 18.33
CA ARG A 5 10.66 8.16 17.42
C ARG A 5 9.24 8.54 17.02
N LEU A 6 8.85 8.23 15.78
CA LEU A 6 7.55 8.62 15.20
C LEU A 6 6.33 8.22 16.05
N LEU A 7 6.40 7.10 16.78
CA LEU A 7 5.30 6.52 17.57
C LEU A 7 5.43 6.75 19.09
N SER A 8 6.31 7.68 19.50
CA SER A 8 6.60 7.95 20.92
C SER A 8 6.09 9.31 21.40
N ALA A 9 5.23 9.99 20.64
CA ALA A 9 4.68 11.27 21.05
C ALA A 9 3.70 11.12 22.23
N THR A 10 3.59 12.19 23.01
CA THR A 10 2.61 12.33 24.10
C THR A 10 1.22 12.67 23.54
N PHE A 11 0.19 12.59 24.39
CA PHE A 11 -1.18 12.98 24.01
C PHE A 11 -1.24 14.40 23.44
N GLU A 12 -0.68 15.38 24.16
CA GLU A 12 -0.64 16.78 23.72
C GLU A 12 0.05 16.99 22.37
N GLN A 13 1.15 16.26 22.12
CA GLN A 13 1.84 16.31 20.84
C GLN A 13 1.01 15.68 19.71
N SER A 14 0.33 14.57 20.00
CA SER A 14 -0.47 13.84 19.02
C SER A 14 -1.74 14.57 18.56
N LYS A 15 -2.27 15.53 19.33
CA LYS A 15 -3.40 16.39 18.90
C LYS A 15 -3.17 17.12 17.57
N LYS A 16 -1.91 17.30 17.17
CA LYS A 16 -1.54 17.97 15.91
C LYS A 16 -1.69 17.07 14.67
N VAL A 17 -1.67 15.75 14.86
CA VAL A 17 -1.81 14.77 13.75
C VAL A 17 -3.16 14.05 13.79
N VAL A 18 -3.81 13.98 14.95
CA VAL A 18 -5.15 13.40 15.10
C VAL A 18 -6.20 14.51 15.10
N SER A 19 -7.05 14.53 14.06
CA SER A 19 -8.17 15.46 13.97
C SER A 19 -9.51 14.78 14.27
N LYS A 20 -10.54 15.55 14.66
CA LYS A 20 -11.89 15.03 14.92
C LYS A 20 -12.52 14.33 13.71
N LYS A 21 -12.05 14.65 12.49
CA LYS A 21 -12.49 13.99 11.24
C LYS A 21 -12.24 12.48 11.26
N ILE A 22 -11.30 12.00 12.08
CA ILE A 22 -11.02 10.56 12.24
C ILE A 22 -12.22 9.75 12.73
N LEU A 23 -13.29 10.41 13.22
CA LEU A 23 -14.53 9.79 13.67
C LEU A 23 -15.55 9.54 12.54
N THR A 24 -15.29 10.03 11.33
CA THR A 24 -16.15 9.81 10.15
C THR A 24 -15.50 8.82 9.18
N GLU A 25 -16.31 8.12 8.39
CA GLU A 25 -15.79 7.14 7.41
C GLU A 25 -14.84 7.83 6.40
N ASP A 26 -15.19 9.03 5.92
CA ASP A 26 -14.38 9.82 4.98
C ASP A 26 -13.07 10.33 5.62
N GLY A 27 -13.14 10.79 6.87
CA GLY A 27 -11.98 11.33 7.56
C GLY A 27 -11.03 10.26 8.11
N ALA A 28 -11.52 9.04 8.30
CA ALA A 28 -10.70 7.88 8.62
C ALA A 28 -9.97 7.32 7.39
N GLN A 29 -10.47 7.57 6.17
CA GLN A 29 -9.88 7.13 4.89
C GLN A 29 -9.62 5.61 4.80
N ILE A 30 -10.40 4.80 5.53
CA ILE A 30 -10.33 3.34 5.51
C ILE A 30 -11.63 2.69 5.00
N GLY A 31 -12.50 3.49 4.37
CA GLY A 31 -13.77 3.05 3.77
C GLY A 31 -14.69 2.29 4.73
N LEU A 32 -15.36 1.26 4.20
CA LEU A 32 -16.30 0.41 4.94
C LEU A 32 -15.65 -0.35 6.12
N MET A 33 -14.32 -0.42 6.16
CA MET A 33 -13.57 -1.11 7.22
C MET A 33 -13.58 -0.36 8.56
N SER A 34 -13.94 0.92 8.57
CA SER A 34 -14.17 1.70 9.80
C SER A 34 -15.55 1.46 10.43
N SER A 35 -16.45 0.77 9.73
CA SER A 35 -17.87 0.84 10.08
C SER A 35 -18.27 -0.06 11.25
N MET A 36 -19.06 0.50 12.17
CA MET A 36 -19.67 -0.24 13.27
C MET A 36 -20.96 -0.97 12.87
N SER A 37 -21.46 -0.75 11.65
CA SER A 37 -22.66 -1.41 11.13
C SER A 37 -22.38 -2.85 10.70
N PHE A 38 -23.29 -3.79 11.01
CA PHE A 38 -23.14 -5.19 10.59
C PHE A 38 -23.26 -5.37 9.08
N LEU A 39 -24.27 -4.76 8.44
CA LEU A 39 -24.48 -4.87 6.99
C LEU A 39 -23.30 -4.30 6.19
N LYS A 40 -22.72 -3.17 6.64
CA LYS A 40 -21.52 -2.60 5.99
C LYS A 40 -20.30 -3.53 6.12
N ARG A 41 -20.19 -4.29 7.22
CA ARG A 41 -19.11 -5.27 7.42
C ARG A 41 -19.31 -6.53 6.56
N ILE A 42 -20.56 -6.95 6.33
CA ILE A 42 -20.86 -8.00 5.33
C ILE A 42 -20.52 -7.52 3.92
N ALA A 43 -20.93 -6.30 3.55
CA ALA A 43 -20.60 -5.74 2.24
C ALA A 43 -19.07 -5.66 2.03
N ALA A 44 -18.35 -5.21 3.06
CA ALA A 44 -16.89 -5.18 3.04
C ALA A 44 -16.25 -6.57 2.87
N LEU A 45 -16.80 -7.61 3.54
CA LEU A 45 -16.37 -8.99 3.35
C LEU A 45 -16.59 -9.46 1.90
N LEU A 46 -17.78 -9.27 1.32
CA LEU A 46 -18.08 -9.73 -0.04
C LEU A 46 -17.20 -9.04 -1.08
N ILE A 47 -17.07 -7.72 -0.99
CA ILE A 47 -16.18 -6.93 -1.86
C ILE A 47 -14.73 -7.38 -1.66
N GLY A 48 -14.31 -7.58 -0.41
CA GLY A 48 -12.97 -8.05 -0.06
C GLY A 48 -12.64 -9.42 -0.65
N LEU A 49 -13.56 -10.38 -0.56
CA LEU A 49 -13.39 -11.73 -1.14
C LEU A 49 -13.28 -11.67 -2.67
N PHE A 50 -14.05 -10.82 -3.33
CA PHE A 50 -13.91 -10.60 -4.77
C PHE A 50 -12.50 -10.09 -5.14
N PHE A 51 -12.01 -9.07 -4.43
CA PHE A 51 -10.65 -8.55 -4.65
C PHE A 51 -9.56 -9.59 -4.33
N ILE A 52 -9.73 -10.39 -3.27
CA ILE A 52 -8.83 -11.51 -2.96
C ILE A 52 -8.79 -12.51 -4.12
N GLY A 53 -9.93 -12.84 -4.71
CA GLY A 53 -9.99 -13.72 -5.89
C GLY A 53 -9.20 -13.15 -7.08
N LEU A 54 -9.35 -11.86 -7.37
CA LEU A 54 -8.57 -11.19 -8.42
C LEU A 54 -7.07 -11.18 -8.12
N LEU A 55 -6.69 -10.87 -6.87
CA LEU A 55 -5.29 -10.86 -6.45
C LEU A 55 -4.67 -12.26 -6.47
N TYR A 56 -5.45 -13.29 -6.14
CA TYR A 56 -5.01 -14.68 -6.29
C TYR A 56 -4.79 -15.01 -7.77
N ALA A 57 -5.74 -14.67 -8.64
CA ALA A 57 -5.62 -14.93 -10.08
C ALA A 57 -4.37 -14.29 -10.68
N VAL A 58 -4.10 -13.01 -10.36
CA VAL A 58 -2.96 -12.26 -10.93
C VAL A 58 -1.65 -12.57 -10.21
N GLY A 59 -1.63 -12.69 -8.89
CA GLY A 59 -0.41 -12.81 -8.10
C GLY A 59 0.03 -14.23 -7.79
N VAL A 60 -0.86 -15.21 -7.97
CA VAL A 60 -0.58 -16.62 -7.70
C VAL A 60 -0.84 -17.49 -8.93
N GLY A 61 -2.06 -17.41 -9.47
CA GLY A 61 -2.49 -18.21 -10.61
C GLY A 61 -1.64 -17.93 -11.85
N LEU A 62 -1.63 -16.68 -12.30
CA LEU A 62 -0.94 -16.27 -13.52
C LEU A 62 0.54 -16.70 -13.48
N PRO A 63 1.38 -16.33 -12.49
CA PRO A 63 2.79 -16.72 -12.53
C PRO A 63 3.04 -18.24 -12.47
N ARG A 64 2.15 -19.02 -11.85
CA ARG A 64 2.28 -20.49 -11.79
C ARG A 64 1.93 -21.18 -13.10
N PHE A 65 0.90 -20.69 -13.78
CA PHE A 65 0.32 -21.38 -14.93
C PHE A 65 0.66 -20.74 -16.27
N ILE A 66 1.31 -19.57 -16.30
CA ILE A 66 1.63 -18.84 -17.55
C ILE A 66 2.50 -19.64 -18.52
N LEU A 67 3.33 -20.59 -18.04
CA LEU A 67 4.14 -21.45 -18.90
C LEU A 67 3.33 -22.54 -19.63
N MET A 68 2.10 -22.83 -19.17
CA MET A 68 1.23 -23.84 -19.77
C MET A 68 0.46 -23.31 -20.99
N GLU A 69 0.57 -22.02 -21.30
CA GLU A 69 -0.11 -21.38 -22.43
C GLU A 69 0.48 -21.88 -23.77
N PRO A 70 -0.34 -22.42 -24.69
CA PRO A 70 0.09 -22.83 -26.02
C PRO A 70 0.67 -21.67 -26.81
N GLU A 71 1.74 -21.90 -27.57
CA GLU A 71 2.44 -20.84 -28.33
C GLU A 71 1.53 -20.05 -29.28
N GLU A 72 0.58 -20.73 -29.91
CA GLU A 72 -0.35 -20.13 -30.88
C GLU A 72 -1.31 -19.09 -30.26
N THR A 73 -1.55 -19.16 -28.95
CA THR A 73 -2.45 -18.24 -28.24
C THR A 73 -1.72 -17.17 -27.44
N ARG A 74 -0.38 -17.25 -27.35
CA ARG A 74 0.42 -16.35 -26.50
C ARG A 74 0.35 -14.92 -26.99
N MET A 75 -0.14 -14.03 -26.12
CA MET A 75 -0.11 -12.59 -26.34
C MET A 75 1.21 -11.94 -25.92
N LEU A 76 1.97 -12.59 -25.03
CA LEU A 76 3.23 -12.09 -24.49
C LEU A 76 4.42 -12.83 -25.10
N SER A 77 5.54 -12.13 -25.23
CA SER A 77 6.78 -12.78 -25.66
C SER A 77 7.22 -13.85 -24.67
N GLU A 78 7.90 -14.89 -25.15
CA GLU A 78 8.44 -15.96 -24.32
C GLU A 78 9.36 -15.41 -23.21
N SER A 79 10.17 -14.39 -23.52
CA SER A 79 11.02 -13.71 -22.53
C SER A 79 10.19 -13.08 -21.41
N THR A 80 9.12 -12.37 -21.75
CA THR A 80 8.21 -11.75 -20.77
C THR A 80 7.56 -12.82 -19.87
N ILE A 81 7.05 -13.89 -20.48
CA ILE A 81 6.40 -15.02 -19.78
C ILE A 81 7.37 -15.66 -18.77
N ASN A 82 8.61 -15.93 -19.20
CA ASN A 82 9.64 -16.51 -18.35
C ASN A 82 9.97 -15.61 -17.15
N TRP A 83 10.01 -14.29 -17.33
CA TRP A 83 10.23 -13.36 -16.22
C TRP A 83 9.05 -13.29 -15.25
N ILE A 84 7.82 -13.25 -15.76
CA ILE A 84 6.61 -13.29 -14.91
C ILE A 84 6.65 -14.56 -14.05
N HIS A 85 6.92 -15.71 -14.66
CA HIS A 85 7.03 -16.98 -13.95
C HIS A 85 8.14 -16.94 -12.90
N LEU A 86 9.36 -16.57 -13.28
CA LEU A 86 10.53 -16.59 -12.39
C LEU A 86 10.34 -15.68 -11.17
N ILE A 87 9.88 -14.43 -11.37
CA ILE A 87 9.61 -13.54 -10.24
C ILE A 87 8.46 -14.10 -9.38
N GLY A 88 7.45 -14.70 -10.02
CA GLY A 88 6.35 -15.37 -9.36
C GLY A 88 6.78 -16.48 -8.42
N VAL A 89 7.77 -17.30 -8.79
CA VAL A 89 8.30 -18.37 -7.93
C VAL A 89 8.70 -17.82 -6.55
N TYR A 90 9.25 -16.59 -6.49
CA TYR A 90 9.66 -15.97 -5.24
C TYR A 90 8.55 -15.23 -4.50
N THR A 91 7.57 -14.66 -5.21
CA THR A 91 6.52 -13.83 -4.59
C THR A 91 5.25 -14.60 -4.24
N THR A 92 4.88 -15.62 -5.03
CA THR A 92 3.59 -16.34 -4.92
C THR A 92 3.34 -16.87 -3.50
N GLY A 93 4.34 -17.50 -2.88
CA GLY A 93 4.21 -18.04 -1.52
C GLY A 93 4.05 -16.96 -0.44
N ILE A 94 4.59 -15.76 -0.63
CA ILE A 94 4.36 -14.62 0.27
C ILE A 94 2.94 -14.08 0.05
N THR A 95 2.54 -13.88 -1.20
CA THR A 95 1.21 -13.40 -1.57
C THR A 95 0.11 -14.33 -1.05
N GLU A 96 0.24 -15.64 -1.20
CA GLU A 96 -0.73 -16.61 -0.66
C GLU A 96 -0.91 -16.48 0.87
N LYS A 97 0.20 -16.38 1.62
CA LYS A 97 0.14 -16.24 3.08
C LYS A 97 -0.55 -14.94 3.49
N LEU A 98 -0.30 -13.84 2.77
CA LEU A 98 -0.98 -12.57 3.00
C LEU A 98 -2.48 -12.70 2.74
N LEU A 99 -2.87 -13.27 1.59
CA LEU A 99 -4.29 -13.48 1.23
C LEU A 99 -5.02 -14.33 2.26
N VAL A 100 -4.43 -15.44 2.72
CA VAL A 100 -5.01 -16.29 3.78
C VAL A 100 -5.19 -15.50 5.08
N PHE A 101 -4.18 -14.72 5.48
CA PHE A 101 -4.29 -13.88 6.66
C PHE A 101 -5.39 -12.83 6.55
N HIS A 102 -5.57 -12.24 5.36
CA HIS A 102 -6.58 -11.23 5.11
C HIS A 102 -8.00 -11.82 5.04
N ILE A 103 -8.17 -13.03 4.51
CA ILE A 103 -9.43 -13.80 4.64
C ILE A 103 -9.81 -13.94 6.11
N ILE A 104 -8.86 -14.38 6.96
CA ILE A 104 -9.09 -14.51 8.41
C ILE A 104 -9.53 -13.16 8.99
N LEU A 105 -8.89 -12.05 8.60
CA LEU A 105 -9.30 -10.73 9.04
C LEU A 105 -10.69 -10.33 8.54
N PHE A 106 -11.12 -10.69 7.33
CA PHE A 106 -12.49 -10.37 6.94
C PHE A 106 -13.52 -11.11 7.79
N PHE A 107 -13.28 -12.38 8.13
CA PHE A 107 -14.15 -13.13 9.04
C PHE A 107 -14.13 -12.54 10.46
N VAL A 108 -12.95 -12.22 11.00
CA VAL A 108 -12.84 -11.57 12.32
C VAL A 108 -13.51 -10.19 12.32
N ASN A 109 -13.58 -9.48 11.18
CA ASN A 109 -14.27 -8.20 11.09
C ASN A 109 -15.79 -8.31 11.37
N LEU A 110 -16.40 -9.47 11.09
CA LEU A 110 -17.81 -9.70 11.40
C LEU A 110 -18.09 -9.62 12.90
N ILE A 111 -17.12 -9.98 13.73
CA ILE A 111 -17.19 -9.83 15.19
C ILE A 111 -17.15 -8.33 15.53
N ARG A 112 -18.15 -7.88 16.28
CA ARG A 112 -18.25 -6.49 16.72
C ARG A 112 -17.08 -6.13 17.63
N LYS A 113 -16.38 -5.03 17.30
CA LYS A 113 -15.25 -4.56 18.11
C LYS A 113 -15.73 -3.84 19.39
N PRO A 114 -14.91 -3.82 20.47
CA PRO A 114 -15.31 -3.26 21.75
C PRO A 114 -15.73 -1.79 21.67
N ASN A 115 -15.02 -1.00 20.87
CA ASN A 115 -15.30 0.40 20.60
C ASN A 115 -14.75 0.83 19.23
N TYR A 116 -15.01 2.08 18.86
CA TYR A 116 -14.60 2.66 17.59
C TYR A 116 -13.07 2.71 17.40
N ALA A 117 -12.28 2.96 18.45
CA ALA A 117 -10.83 2.97 18.34
C ALA A 117 -10.27 1.60 17.94
N PHE A 118 -10.81 0.51 18.50
CA PHE A 118 -10.46 -0.84 18.06
C PHE A 118 -10.87 -1.10 16.61
N GLN A 119 -12.07 -0.66 16.19
CA GLN A 119 -12.51 -0.79 14.80
C GLN A 119 -11.60 -0.02 13.83
N LEU A 120 -11.18 1.18 14.21
CA LEU A 120 -10.30 2.03 13.40
C LEU A 120 -8.90 1.41 13.26
N ALA A 121 -8.31 0.92 14.35
CA ALA A 121 -7.03 0.23 14.32
C ALA A 121 -7.10 -1.02 13.45
N TYR A 122 -8.19 -1.78 13.58
CA TYR A 122 -8.46 -2.96 12.76
C TYR A 122 -8.57 -2.64 11.26
N GLY A 123 -9.36 -1.62 10.91
CA GLY A 123 -9.52 -1.22 9.51
C GLY A 123 -8.22 -0.70 8.90
N ASN A 124 -7.40 0.04 9.67
CA ASN A 124 -6.06 0.45 9.20
C ASN A 124 -5.13 -0.74 8.95
N LEU A 125 -5.10 -1.72 9.86
CA LEU A 125 -4.34 -2.96 9.65
C LEU A 125 -4.77 -3.66 8.36
N THR A 126 -6.09 -3.69 8.12
CA THR A 126 -6.64 -4.37 6.94
C THR A 126 -6.27 -3.65 5.63
N VAL A 127 -6.31 -2.31 5.61
CA VAL A 127 -5.85 -1.50 4.46
C VAL A 127 -4.35 -1.67 4.21
N ILE A 128 -3.53 -1.72 5.26
CA ILE A 128 -2.08 -1.96 5.13
C ILE A 128 -1.82 -3.32 4.47
N LEU A 129 -2.54 -4.36 4.88
CA LEU A 129 -2.41 -5.69 4.29
C LEU A 129 -2.86 -5.70 2.83
N LEU A 130 -3.97 -5.04 2.49
CA LEU A 130 -4.41 -4.91 1.09
C LEU A 130 -3.31 -4.29 0.21
N ILE A 131 -2.63 -3.25 0.70
CA ILE A 131 -1.52 -2.62 -0.03
C ILE A 131 -0.35 -3.59 -0.19
N MET A 132 -0.01 -4.36 0.85
CA MET A 132 1.05 -5.37 0.78
C MET A 132 0.71 -6.49 -0.22
N GLU A 133 -0.53 -6.95 -0.24
CA GLU A 133 -1.01 -7.96 -1.20
C GLU A 133 -0.99 -7.45 -2.63
N PHE A 134 -1.52 -6.24 -2.86
CA PHE A 134 -1.51 -5.66 -4.19
C PHE A 134 -0.07 -5.48 -4.68
N THR A 135 0.82 -4.98 -3.81
CA THR A 135 2.25 -4.82 -4.14
C THR A 135 2.89 -6.15 -4.49
N THR A 136 2.75 -7.16 -3.63
CA THR A 136 3.42 -8.46 -3.84
C THR A 136 2.80 -9.27 -4.97
N GLY A 137 1.47 -9.20 -5.13
CA GLY A 137 0.73 -9.96 -6.13
C GLY A 137 0.91 -9.41 -7.54
N ILE A 138 0.93 -8.08 -7.73
CA ILE A 138 1.11 -7.52 -9.08
C ILE A 138 2.58 -7.48 -9.53
N LEU A 139 3.53 -7.58 -8.58
CA LEU A 139 4.97 -7.44 -8.84
C LEU A 139 5.50 -8.34 -9.96
N PRO A 140 5.20 -9.66 -10.00
CA PRO A 140 5.70 -10.53 -11.07
C PRO A 140 5.29 -10.06 -12.45
N PHE A 141 4.04 -9.62 -12.56
CA PHE A 141 3.47 -9.16 -13.81
C PHE A 141 4.17 -7.88 -14.29
N ILE A 142 4.20 -6.83 -13.45
CA ILE A 142 4.78 -5.54 -13.86
C ILE A 142 6.30 -5.61 -14.07
N VAL A 143 7.02 -6.38 -13.26
CA VAL A 143 8.47 -6.58 -13.45
C VAL A 143 8.72 -7.37 -14.72
N GLY A 144 7.97 -8.45 -14.95
CA GLY A 144 8.09 -9.26 -16.15
C GLY A 144 7.83 -8.47 -17.44
N LEU A 145 6.78 -7.64 -17.46
CA LEU A 145 6.50 -6.73 -18.58
C LEU A 145 7.65 -5.76 -18.85
N THR A 146 8.19 -5.13 -17.79
CA THR A 146 9.27 -4.15 -17.92
C THR A 146 10.60 -4.77 -18.33
N VAL A 147 10.99 -5.90 -17.73
CA VAL A 147 12.22 -6.61 -18.10
C VAL A 147 12.08 -7.21 -19.50
N GLY A 148 10.90 -7.75 -19.85
CA GLY A 148 10.63 -8.22 -21.20
C GLY A 148 10.83 -7.14 -22.26
N ALA A 149 10.36 -5.92 -22.00
CA ALA A 149 10.43 -4.78 -22.91
C ALA A 149 11.80 -4.08 -22.94
N PHE A 150 12.35 -3.73 -21.77
CA PHE A 150 13.55 -2.88 -21.64
C PHE A 150 14.80 -3.62 -21.16
N GLY A 151 14.69 -4.87 -20.76
CA GLY A 151 15.76 -5.62 -20.11
C GLY A 151 16.01 -5.21 -18.66
N TRP A 152 17.00 -5.84 -18.03
CA TRP A 152 17.36 -5.57 -16.63
C TRP A 152 17.93 -4.18 -16.40
N ILE A 153 18.67 -3.66 -17.38
CA ILE A 153 19.23 -2.31 -17.32
C ILE A 153 18.09 -1.29 -17.26
N GLY A 154 17.07 -1.44 -18.12
CA GLY A 154 15.94 -0.51 -18.17
C GLY A 154 15.07 -0.61 -16.93
N PHE A 155 14.87 -1.83 -16.42
CA PHE A 155 14.22 -2.03 -15.13
C PHE A 155 14.99 -1.33 -13.99
N ALA A 156 16.32 -1.43 -13.94
CA ALA A 156 17.14 -0.76 -12.93
C ALA A 156 17.01 0.77 -13.01
N LEU A 157 16.92 1.35 -14.21
CA LEU A 157 16.65 2.78 -14.37
C LEU A 157 15.28 3.19 -13.82
N GLN A 158 14.23 2.41 -14.09
CA GLN A 158 12.91 2.66 -13.50
C GLN A 158 12.95 2.52 -11.97
N LEU A 159 13.71 1.56 -11.44
CA LEU A 159 13.90 1.38 -10.00
C LEU A 159 14.56 2.60 -9.34
N LEU A 160 15.53 3.25 -9.99
CA LEU A 160 16.13 4.50 -9.50
C LEU A 160 15.10 5.62 -9.35
N VAL A 161 14.14 5.71 -10.29
CA VAL A 161 13.02 6.66 -10.18
C VAL A 161 12.13 6.30 -8.99
N CYS A 162 11.82 5.02 -8.79
CA CYS A 162 11.06 4.56 -7.62
C CYS A 162 11.77 4.86 -6.30
N ILE A 163 13.10 4.72 -6.24
CA ILE A 163 13.91 5.08 -5.05
C ILE A 163 13.80 6.58 -4.74
N TYR A 164 13.86 7.42 -5.77
CA TYR A 164 13.61 8.85 -5.61
C TYR A 164 12.19 9.12 -5.07
N LEU A 165 11.17 8.48 -5.64
CA LEU A 165 9.78 8.65 -5.20
C LEU A 165 9.58 8.18 -3.76
N TRP A 166 10.22 7.08 -3.35
CA TRP A 166 10.21 6.61 -1.97
C TRP A 166 10.73 7.67 -1.00
N GLN A 167 11.88 8.29 -1.32
CA GLN A 167 12.43 9.37 -0.53
C GLN A 167 11.47 10.57 -0.46
N SER A 168 11.02 11.03 -1.64
CA SER A 168 10.19 12.24 -1.79
C SER A 168 8.81 12.11 -1.15
N LEU A 169 8.19 10.92 -1.18
CA LEU A 169 6.83 10.72 -0.72
C LEU A 169 6.76 10.07 0.67
N VAL A 170 7.50 8.98 0.90
CA VAL A 170 7.39 8.20 2.15
C VAL A 170 8.28 8.81 3.23
N LEU A 171 9.56 8.99 2.96
CA LEU A 171 10.51 9.51 3.97
C LEU A 171 10.24 10.97 4.29
N SER A 172 9.87 11.79 3.29
CA SER A 172 9.36 13.14 3.51
C SER A 172 8.12 13.14 4.42
N SER A 173 7.15 12.24 4.20
CA SER A 173 5.95 12.15 5.06
C SER A 173 6.28 11.74 6.50
N VAL A 174 7.24 10.82 6.71
CA VAL A 174 7.75 10.50 8.05
C VAL A 174 8.33 11.74 8.73
N ASN A 175 9.13 12.52 8.00
CA ASN A 175 9.76 13.72 8.54
C ASN A 175 8.74 14.82 8.84
N GLN A 176 7.77 15.05 7.95
CA GLN A 176 6.66 15.99 8.17
C GLN A 176 5.86 15.62 9.42
N LEU A 177 5.53 14.34 9.62
CA LEU A 177 4.82 13.88 10.82
C LEU A 177 5.65 14.11 12.09
N LYS A 178 6.97 13.85 12.06
CA LYS A 178 7.86 14.15 13.20
C LYS A 178 7.93 15.65 13.50
N GLN A 179 8.03 16.49 12.47
CA GLN A 179 8.03 17.95 12.63
C GLN A 179 6.72 18.44 13.25
N GLN A 180 5.58 17.95 12.77
CA GLN A 180 4.27 18.26 13.35
C GLN A 180 4.23 17.87 14.83
N LEU A 181 4.58 16.62 15.17
CA LEU A 181 4.55 16.12 16.54
C LEU A 181 5.49 16.92 17.46
N TYR A 182 6.75 17.13 17.05
CA TYR A 182 7.83 17.55 17.93
C TYR A 182 8.34 18.98 17.74
N LYS A 183 7.83 19.73 16.76
CA LYS A 183 8.36 21.04 16.33
C LYS A 183 9.86 20.98 15.99
N GLU A 184 10.32 19.88 15.43
CA GLU A 184 11.71 19.73 14.97
C GLU A 184 11.94 20.60 13.72
N ALA A 185 13.16 21.11 13.57
CA ALA A 185 13.57 21.86 12.38
C ALA A 185 13.47 20.97 11.13
N PRO A 186 13.21 21.56 9.95
CA PRO A 186 13.17 20.80 8.70
C PRO A 186 14.47 20.03 8.49
N ALA A 187 14.34 18.79 7.98
CA ALA A 187 15.51 18.02 7.60
C ALA A 187 16.27 18.80 6.52
N GLY A 188 17.60 18.89 6.66
CA GLY A 188 18.48 19.55 5.69
C GLY A 188 18.45 18.90 4.31
N LYS A 189 19.17 19.51 3.37
CA LYS A 189 19.21 19.19 1.93
C LYS A 189 19.13 17.69 1.65
N ASP A 190 18.12 17.29 0.89
CA ASP A 190 17.75 15.90 0.68
C ASP A 190 18.68 15.24 -0.36
N TRP A 191 19.16 14.02 -0.10
CA TRP A 191 19.94 13.25 -1.08
C TRP A 191 19.11 12.94 -2.33
N GLY A 192 17.78 12.91 -2.19
CA GLY A 192 16.84 12.76 -3.30
C GLY A 192 17.01 13.84 -4.38
N ASP A 193 17.39 15.07 -3.99
CA ASP A 193 17.61 16.17 -4.96
C ASP A 193 18.80 15.88 -5.87
N ARG A 194 19.88 15.28 -5.33
CA ARG A 194 21.05 14.89 -6.11
C ARG A 194 20.72 13.77 -7.09
N LEU A 195 19.94 12.79 -6.64
CA LEU A 195 19.48 11.69 -7.49
C LEU A 195 18.58 12.21 -8.62
N MET A 196 17.68 13.15 -8.34
CA MET A 196 16.83 13.78 -9.34
C MET A 196 17.63 14.52 -10.41
N VAL A 197 18.69 15.25 -10.02
CA VAL A 197 19.59 15.91 -10.98
C VAL A 197 20.25 14.89 -11.90
N LEU A 198 20.70 13.75 -11.36
CA LEU A 198 21.29 12.66 -12.14
C LEU A 198 20.27 12.08 -13.13
N ILE A 199 19.06 11.75 -12.67
CA ILE A 199 17.97 11.21 -13.50
C ILE A 199 17.60 12.20 -14.62
N LYS A 200 17.46 13.50 -14.31
CA LYS A 200 17.15 14.52 -15.32
C LYS A 200 18.27 14.68 -16.35
N LYS A 201 19.53 14.61 -15.92
CA LYS A 201 20.68 14.83 -16.80
C LYS A 201 21.00 13.63 -17.69
N TYR A 202 20.85 12.41 -17.18
CA TYR A 202 21.31 11.19 -17.86
C TYR A 202 20.20 10.17 -18.14
N GLY A 203 19.02 10.29 -17.53
CA GLY A 203 17.96 9.28 -17.60
C GLY A 203 17.49 8.98 -19.02
N GLY A 204 17.31 10.01 -19.86
CA GLY A 204 16.93 9.82 -21.26
C GLY A 204 17.98 9.08 -22.09
N ILE A 205 19.27 9.42 -21.90
CA ILE A 205 20.39 8.77 -22.58
C ILE A 205 20.48 7.30 -22.13
N LEU A 206 20.41 7.05 -20.81
CA LEU A 206 20.46 5.71 -20.25
C LEU A 206 19.29 4.84 -20.71
N LEU A 207 18.08 5.42 -20.82
CA LEU A 207 16.90 4.73 -21.35
C LEU A 207 17.11 4.35 -22.82
N LEU A 208 17.58 5.28 -23.65
CA LEU A 208 17.85 5.01 -25.06
C LEU A 208 18.88 3.90 -25.23
N LEU A 209 19.97 3.94 -24.45
CA LEU A 209 20.99 2.89 -24.43
C LEU A 209 20.40 1.54 -23.98
N SER A 210 19.47 1.54 -23.03
CA SER A 210 18.79 0.32 -22.60
C SER A 210 17.92 -0.28 -23.70
N ILE A 211 17.18 0.55 -24.44
CA ILE A 211 16.35 0.11 -25.57
C ILE A 211 17.24 -0.47 -26.68
N ILE A 212 18.31 0.23 -27.05
CA ILE A 212 19.27 -0.25 -28.05
C ILE A 212 19.88 -1.56 -27.58
N ASN A 213 20.38 -1.64 -26.34
CA ASN A 213 20.94 -2.86 -25.78
C ASN A 213 19.95 -4.02 -25.88
N ARG A 214 18.70 -3.83 -25.47
CA ARG A 214 17.69 -4.88 -25.51
C ARG A 214 17.34 -5.31 -26.93
N TRP A 215 17.37 -4.40 -27.90
CA TRP A 215 17.06 -4.71 -29.29
C TRP A 215 18.21 -5.40 -30.03
N THR A 216 19.45 -4.94 -29.85
CA THR A 216 20.60 -5.37 -30.65
C THR A 216 21.55 -6.31 -29.91
N PHE A 217 22.02 -5.93 -28.73
CA PHE A 217 23.18 -6.57 -28.10
C PHE A 217 22.82 -7.63 -27.05
N ASN A 218 21.70 -7.45 -26.34
CA ASN A 218 21.23 -8.30 -25.24
C ASN A 218 22.27 -8.50 -24.11
N PHE A 219 23.08 -7.48 -23.79
CA PHE A 219 24.03 -7.58 -22.69
C PHE A 219 23.30 -7.69 -21.34
N GLY A 220 23.70 -8.68 -20.52
CA GLY A 220 23.13 -8.93 -19.19
C GLY A 220 21.76 -9.61 -19.19
N GLU A 221 21.24 -10.02 -20.35
CA GLU A 221 19.93 -10.64 -20.47
C GLU A 221 20.00 -12.16 -20.33
N VAL A 222 19.11 -12.74 -19.51
CA VAL A 222 19.04 -14.19 -19.28
C VAL A 222 18.43 -14.94 -20.47
N THR A 223 17.48 -14.31 -21.16
CA THR A 223 16.87 -14.85 -22.38
C THR A 223 17.20 -13.93 -23.56
N LYS A 224 17.84 -14.48 -24.59
CA LYS A 224 18.16 -13.74 -25.82
C LYS A 224 16.92 -13.72 -26.71
N GLY A 225 16.32 -12.54 -26.88
CA GLY A 225 15.14 -12.37 -27.70
C GLY A 225 14.91 -10.90 -28.00
N ARG A 226 14.40 -10.59 -29.19
CA ARG A 226 14.05 -9.21 -29.55
C ARG A 226 12.67 -8.88 -28.98
N PRO A 227 12.51 -7.74 -28.29
CA PRO A 227 11.20 -7.30 -27.85
C PRO A 227 10.33 -6.93 -29.05
N ASP A 228 9.02 -7.18 -28.94
CA ASP A 228 8.03 -6.61 -29.86
C ASP A 228 7.94 -5.08 -29.66
N ILE A 229 7.63 -4.33 -30.71
CA ILE A 229 7.59 -2.86 -30.65
C ILE A 229 6.53 -2.37 -29.66
N PHE A 230 5.39 -3.07 -29.54
CA PHE A 230 4.34 -2.72 -28.59
C PHE A 230 4.75 -3.01 -27.15
N SER A 231 5.79 -3.82 -26.92
CA SER A 231 6.29 -4.08 -25.58
C SER A 231 6.80 -2.86 -24.85
N PHE A 232 7.31 -1.88 -25.59
CA PHE A 232 7.73 -0.61 -25.01
C PHE A 232 6.57 0.20 -24.42
N LEU A 233 5.32 -0.03 -24.84
CA LEU A 233 4.15 0.61 -24.23
C LEU A 233 3.87 0.03 -22.84
N TYR A 234 3.75 -1.29 -22.74
CA TYR A 234 3.47 -1.95 -21.46
C TYR A 234 4.70 -2.07 -20.55
N GLY A 235 5.91 -1.88 -21.06
CA GLY A 235 7.15 -1.87 -20.27
C GLY A 235 7.22 -0.75 -19.24
N TRP A 236 6.37 0.28 -19.34
CA TRP A 236 6.22 1.35 -18.35
C TRP A 236 5.28 1.00 -17.19
N ALA A 237 4.62 -0.17 -17.24
CA ALA A 237 3.67 -0.60 -16.23
C ALA A 237 4.30 -0.64 -14.84
N PHE A 238 5.56 -1.08 -14.72
CA PHE A 238 6.28 -1.05 -13.43
C PHE A 238 6.34 0.35 -12.86
N LEU A 239 6.89 1.32 -13.61
CA LEU A 239 7.01 2.68 -13.11
C LEU A 239 5.66 3.28 -12.72
N LEU A 240 4.62 3.11 -13.55
CA LEU A 240 3.28 3.62 -13.26
C LEU A 240 2.71 3.01 -11.97
N VAL A 241 2.66 1.68 -11.90
CA VAL A 241 2.05 0.96 -10.78
C VAL A 241 2.87 1.16 -9.50
N ALA A 242 4.19 1.07 -9.56
CA ALA A 242 5.05 1.31 -8.40
C ALA A 242 4.91 2.74 -7.87
N SER A 243 4.81 3.74 -8.74
CA SER A 243 4.58 5.14 -8.34
C SER A 243 3.25 5.29 -7.59
N LEU A 244 2.18 4.69 -8.11
CA LEU A 244 0.87 4.67 -7.45
C LEU A 244 0.94 3.97 -6.08
N MET A 245 1.63 2.84 -5.99
CA MET A 245 1.76 2.10 -4.72
C MET A 245 2.58 2.87 -3.68
N ILE A 246 3.67 3.53 -4.08
CA ILE A 246 4.46 4.39 -3.18
C ILE A 246 3.61 5.56 -2.68
N PHE A 247 2.83 6.18 -3.57
CA PHE A 247 1.91 7.25 -3.21
C PHE A 247 0.83 6.79 -2.21
N MET A 248 0.17 5.67 -2.49
CA MET A 248 -0.83 5.05 -1.60
C MET A 248 -0.24 4.69 -0.24
N MET A 249 1.00 4.18 -0.21
CA MET A 249 1.71 3.90 1.05
C MET A 249 1.99 5.17 1.86
N SER A 250 2.41 6.26 1.19
CA SER A 250 2.64 7.57 1.83
C SER A 250 1.36 8.13 2.48
N MET A 251 0.21 8.02 1.79
CA MET A 251 -1.08 8.41 2.35
C MET A 251 -1.47 7.51 3.54
N THR A 252 -1.34 6.20 3.38
CA THR A 252 -1.68 5.22 4.41
C THR A 252 -0.83 5.39 5.66
N LEU A 253 0.45 5.78 5.52
CA LEU A 253 1.32 6.08 6.65
C LEU A 253 0.76 7.21 7.53
N LYS A 254 0.23 8.28 6.94
CA LYS A 254 -0.35 9.41 7.69
C LYS A 254 -1.59 8.94 8.47
N ASN A 255 -2.46 8.17 7.82
CA ASN A 255 -3.66 7.61 8.44
C ASN A 255 -3.32 6.62 9.56
N PHE A 256 -2.32 5.76 9.33
CA PHE A 256 -1.82 4.82 10.32
C PHE A 256 -1.31 5.55 11.57
N VAL A 257 -0.51 6.61 11.41
CA VAL A 257 0.01 7.37 12.55
C VAL A 257 -1.12 8.04 13.33
N ALA A 258 -2.11 8.63 12.64
CA ALA A 258 -3.27 9.22 13.29
C ALA A 258 -4.10 8.15 14.04
N ALA A 259 -4.38 7.02 13.41
CA ALA A 259 -5.11 5.91 14.01
C ALA A 259 -4.37 5.28 15.19
N PHE A 260 -3.04 5.14 15.10
CA PHE A 260 -2.20 4.66 16.19
C PHE A 260 -2.33 5.54 17.42
N TYR A 261 -2.20 6.87 17.28
CA TYR A 261 -2.32 7.78 18.41
C TYR A 261 -3.74 7.87 18.96
N PHE A 262 -4.75 7.85 18.09
CA PHE A 262 -6.14 7.77 18.50
C PHE A 262 -6.42 6.51 19.32
N PHE A 263 -5.88 5.37 18.92
CA PHE A 263 -6.00 4.11 19.65
C PHE A 263 -5.23 4.13 20.97
N LYS A 264 -3.99 4.61 20.95
CA LYS A 264 -3.10 4.70 22.13
C LYS A 264 -3.72 5.55 23.24
N TYR A 265 -4.30 6.70 22.88
CA TYR A 265 -4.92 7.65 23.81
C TYR A 265 -6.45 7.67 23.70
N GLN A 266 -7.05 6.50 23.48
CA GLN A 266 -8.48 6.38 23.16
C GLN A 266 -9.43 6.98 24.21
N LYS A 267 -9.05 6.99 25.50
CA LYS A 267 -9.90 7.55 26.57
C LYS A 267 -9.83 9.08 26.56
N GLU A 268 -8.63 9.61 26.41
CA GLU A 268 -8.32 11.03 26.36
C GLU A 268 -8.92 11.66 25.11
N TYR A 269 -8.79 11.02 23.94
CA TYR A 269 -9.43 11.50 22.70
C TYR A 269 -10.95 11.43 22.75
N ARG A 270 -11.51 10.40 23.40
CA ARG A 270 -12.96 10.32 23.59
C ARG A 270 -13.49 11.51 24.37
N GLN A 271 -12.80 11.89 25.45
CA GLN A 271 -13.14 13.08 26.23
C GLN A 271 -12.88 14.36 25.44
N PHE A 272 -11.69 14.50 24.86
CA PHE A 272 -11.28 15.70 24.12
C PHE A 272 -12.19 16.03 22.93
N PHE A 273 -12.67 15.03 22.20
CA PHE A 273 -13.59 15.23 21.08
C PHE A 273 -15.07 15.20 21.46
N ASN A 274 -15.41 14.97 22.74
CA ASN A 274 -16.77 14.78 23.23
C ASN A 274 -17.54 13.71 22.42
N VAL A 275 -16.94 12.52 22.25
CA VAL A 275 -17.51 11.45 21.41
C VAL A 275 -18.69 10.78 22.11
N THR A 276 -19.81 10.69 21.41
CA THR A 276 -21.05 10.11 21.95
C THR A 276 -20.95 8.60 22.16
N ASN A 277 -21.80 8.04 23.02
CA ASN A 277 -21.87 6.59 23.22
C ASN A 277 -22.26 5.84 21.93
N GLU A 278 -23.12 6.43 21.09
CA GLU A 278 -23.47 5.85 19.80
C GLU A 278 -22.29 5.82 18.82
N GLN A 279 -21.51 6.90 18.72
CA GLN A 279 -20.30 6.92 17.88
C GLN A 279 -19.24 5.94 18.40
N TRP A 280 -19.07 5.87 19.73
CA TRP A 280 -18.01 5.07 20.34
C TRP A 280 -18.30 3.57 20.34
N TYR A 281 -19.55 3.16 20.60
CA TYR A 281 -19.92 1.75 20.74
C TYR A 281 -20.80 1.22 19.61
N GLY A 282 -21.27 2.10 18.72
CA GLY A 282 -22.28 1.81 17.70
C GLY A 282 -23.71 2.00 18.21
N LYS A 283 -24.60 2.40 17.29
CA LYS A 283 -26.01 2.80 17.52
C LYS A 283 -26.73 1.99 18.61
N TRP A 284 -26.76 0.66 18.50
CA TRP A 284 -27.51 -0.19 19.45
C TRP A 284 -26.95 -0.17 20.88
N ARG A 285 -25.63 -0.33 21.06
CA ARG A 285 -25.01 -0.39 22.40
C ARG A 285 -24.96 0.99 23.03
N GLY A 286 -24.72 2.03 22.21
CA GLY A 286 -24.78 3.41 22.65
C GLY A 286 -26.12 3.78 23.25
N LYS A 287 -27.22 3.55 22.51
CA LYS A 287 -28.59 3.76 23.00
C LYS A 287 -28.90 3.00 24.29
N LYS A 288 -28.46 1.74 24.39
CA LYS A 288 -28.66 0.94 25.61
C LYS A 288 -27.94 1.53 26.82
N MET A 289 -26.73 2.07 26.63
CA MET A 289 -25.97 2.72 27.71
C MET A 289 -26.56 4.07 28.12
N ASP A 290 -27.00 4.87 27.16
CA ASP A 290 -27.65 6.16 27.45
C ASP A 290 -28.96 5.97 28.21
N LYS A 291 -29.77 4.97 27.82
CA LYS A 291 -31.01 4.61 28.54
C LYS A 291 -30.74 4.14 29.97
N LYS A 292 -29.66 3.41 30.24
CA LYS A 292 -29.29 3.02 31.61
C LYS A 292 -28.92 4.23 32.45
N LYS A 293 -28.09 5.11 31.90
CA LYS A 293 -27.66 6.35 32.58
C LYS A 293 -28.81 7.30 32.90
N GLN A 294 -29.87 7.31 32.09
CA GLN A 294 -31.10 8.07 32.34
C GLN A 294 -31.98 7.45 33.43
N LYS A 295 -31.90 6.13 33.67
CA LYS A 295 -32.65 5.44 34.73
C LYS A 295 -31.97 5.49 36.10
N GLU A 296 -30.67 5.79 36.12
CA GLU A 296 -29.84 5.92 37.32
C GLU A 296 -29.75 7.38 37.82
N LYS A 297 -30.36 8.32 37.10
CA LYS A 297 -30.50 9.73 37.48
C LYS A 297 -31.92 10.00 37.94
#